data_AF-A0A8T5G195-F1
#
_entry.id   AF-A0A8T5G195-F1
#
_cell.length_a   1.000
_cell.length_b   1.000
_cell.length_c   1.000
_cell.angle_alpha   90.00
_cell.angle_beta   90.00
_cell.angle_gamma   90.00
#
_symmetry.space_group_name_H-M   'P 1'
#
loop_
_entity.id
_entity.type
_entity.pdbx_description
1 polymer ?
#
loop_
_entity_poly.entity_id
_entity_poly.type
_entity_poly.pdbx_seq_one_letter_code
_entity_poly.pdbx_strand_id
1 'polypeptide(L)'
;MDRRKRRIRKRKVLKKKKPPFNISKFLEKNLKWILIILIIFIVMHEYIVRIILVLALGIFGVYTLEITRFVPDVSFETVTAASVLFGYLYGWKFATAFALIFGIYGHVKISKMNQISITIILFMVFSAVLADFLAKFGYPFWVVFIGTFVLRAIVSYPVMQLVNPNVLKNMVHAVGDTVFNIAVVIHVFIIIVDVLNALNIK
;
A
#
# COMPACT_ATOMS: atom_id res chain seq x y z
N MET A 1 -69.61 -8.40 -9.07
CA MET A 1 -68.17 -8.03 -9.03
C MET A 1 -67.37 -8.98 -8.12
N ASP A 2 -67.19 -10.17 -8.68
CA ASP A 2 -66.14 -11.19 -8.55
C ASP A 2 -65.36 -11.47 -7.23
N ARG A 3 -65.83 -12.50 -6.50
CA ARG A 3 -65.13 -13.14 -5.37
C ARG A 3 -63.76 -13.73 -5.75
N ARG A 4 -63.49 -14.03 -7.04
CA ARG A 4 -62.18 -14.53 -7.50
C ARG A 4 -61.08 -13.47 -7.40
N LYS A 5 -61.36 -12.21 -7.73
CA LYS A 5 -60.38 -11.11 -7.63
C LYS A 5 -59.93 -10.85 -6.18
N ARG A 6 -60.81 -11.02 -5.19
CA ARG A 6 -60.45 -10.92 -3.75
C ARG A 6 -59.54 -12.06 -3.30
N ARG A 7 -59.72 -13.29 -3.79
CA ARG A 7 -58.85 -14.43 -3.46
C ARG A 7 -57.45 -14.29 -4.08
N ILE A 8 -57.35 -13.78 -5.30
CA ILE A 8 -56.05 -13.52 -5.96
C ILE A 8 -55.30 -12.37 -5.27
N ARG A 9 -55.99 -11.31 -4.83
CA ARG A 9 -55.39 -10.24 -4.02
C ARG A 9 -54.89 -10.73 -2.66
N LYS A 10 -55.69 -11.51 -1.91
CA LYS A 10 -55.24 -12.10 -0.63
C LYS A 10 -54.04 -13.05 -0.80
N ARG A 11 -53.98 -13.84 -1.88
CA ARG A 11 -52.81 -14.69 -2.19
C ARG A 11 -51.56 -13.90 -2.58
N LYS A 12 -51.69 -12.74 -3.24
CA LYS A 12 -50.55 -11.84 -3.53
C LYS A 12 -50.06 -11.06 -2.30
N VAL A 13 -50.95 -10.75 -1.33
CA VAL A 13 -50.58 -10.08 -0.07
C VAL A 13 -49.94 -11.05 0.93
N LEU A 14 -50.24 -12.35 0.84
CA LEU A 14 -49.50 -13.44 1.51
C LEU A 14 -48.23 -13.84 0.74
N LYS A 15 -47.63 -12.93 -0.06
CA LYS A 15 -46.23 -13.08 -0.48
C LYS A 15 -45.38 -13.13 0.79
N LYS A 16 -45.06 -14.37 1.19
CA LYS A 16 -44.18 -14.77 2.29
C LYS A 16 -43.21 -13.64 2.67
N LYS A 17 -43.53 -12.89 3.75
CA LYS A 17 -42.50 -12.16 4.48
C LYS A 17 -41.49 -13.22 4.89
N LYS A 18 -40.28 -13.20 4.30
CA LYS A 18 -39.20 -14.06 4.74
C LYS A 18 -39.05 -13.86 6.24
N PRO A 19 -38.93 -14.94 7.04
CA PRO A 19 -38.76 -14.80 8.48
C PRO A 19 -37.58 -13.86 8.75
N PRO A 20 -37.66 -12.99 9.78
CA PRO A 20 -36.54 -12.14 10.13
C PRO A 20 -35.32 -13.02 10.36
N PHE A 21 -34.19 -12.63 9.77
CA PHE A 21 -32.94 -13.36 9.92
C PHE A 21 -32.60 -13.45 11.41
N ASN A 22 -32.60 -14.67 11.95
CA ASN A 22 -32.39 -14.89 13.37
C ASN A 22 -30.90 -15.16 13.61
N ILE A 23 -30.21 -14.14 14.14
CA ILE A 23 -28.76 -14.14 14.36
C ILE A 23 -28.35 -15.28 15.32
N SER A 24 -29.12 -15.57 16.35
CA SER A 24 -28.79 -16.64 17.33
C SER A 24 -28.73 -18.01 16.64
N LYS A 25 -29.77 -18.37 15.88
CA LYS A 25 -29.83 -19.63 15.12
C LYS A 25 -28.76 -19.71 14.03
N PHE A 26 -28.36 -18.58 13.45
CA PHE A 26 -27.26 -18.54 12.50
C PHE A 26 -25.91 -18.76 13.19
N LEU A 27 -25.66 -18.12 14.33
CA LEU A 27 -24.44 -18.27 15.12
C LEU A 27 -24.28 -19.71 15.63
N GLU A 28 -25.33 -20.29 16.21
CA GLU A 28 -25.31 -21.68 16.70
C GLU A 28 -25.01 -22.68 15.58
N LYS A 29 -25.63 -22.50 14.41
CA LYS A 29 -25.42 -23.38 13.25
C LYS A 29 -24.02 -23.25 12.64
N ASN A 30 -23.39 -22.09 12.78
CA ASN A 30 -22.09 -21.80 12.18
C ASN A 30 -20.96 -21.68 13.21
N LEU A 31 -21.22 -22.00 14.49
CA LEU A 31 -20.29 -21.77 15.60
C LEU A 31 -18.90 -22.37 15.33
N LYS A 32 -18.84 -23.59 14.79
CA LYS A 32 -17.59 -24.25 14.42
C LYS A 32 -16.79 -23.46 13.39
N TRP A 33 -17.45 -22.95 12.35
CA TRP A 33 -16.81 -22.15 11.30
C TRP A 33 -16.36 -20.78 11.83
N ILE A 34 -17.17 -20.15 12.67
CA ILE A 34 -16.83 -18.90 13.34
C ILE A 34 -15.61 -19.09 14.22
N LEU A 35 -15.54 -20.19 15.00
CA LEU A 35 -14.39 -20.51 15.85
C LEU A 35 -13.13 -20.75 15.01
N ILE A 36 -13.24 -21.48 13.90
CA ILE A 36 -12.12 -21.72 12.98
C ILE A 36 -11.63 -20.40 12.38
N ILE A 37 -12.54 -19.52 11.93
CA ILE A 37 -12.19 -18.20 11.41
C ILE A 37 -11.51 -17.37 12.50
N LEU A 38 -12.01 -17.40 13.74
CA LEU A 38 -11.43 -16.69 14.87
C LEU A 38 -10.02 -17.22 15.20
N ILE A 39 -9.82 -18.54 15.18
CA ILE A 39 -8.51 -19.17 15.41
C ILE A 39 -7.54 -18.79 14.28
N ILE A 40 -7.97 -18.88 13.01
CA ILE A 40 -7.16 -18.43 11.87
C ILE A 40 -6.81 -16.95 12.05
N PHE A 41 -7.77 -16.12 12.47
CA PHE A 41 -7.54 -14.71 12.68
C PHE A 41 -6.51 -14.46 13.80
N ILE A 42 -6.59 -15.17 14.92
CA ILE A 42 -5.64 -15.05 16.04
C ILE A 42 -4.25 -15.53 15.61
N VAL A 43 -4.16 -16.71 14.98
CA VAL A 43 -2.88 -17.33 14.60
C VAL A 43 -2.21 -16.58 13.45
N MET A 44 -3.00 -16.01 12.53
CA MET A 44 -2.48 -15.36 11.32
C MET A 44 -2.64 -13.83 11.35
N HIS A 45 -2.94 -13.23 12.50
CA HIS A 45 -3.21 -11.79 12.60
C HIS A 45 -2.06 -10.94 12.03
N GLU A 46 -0.81 -11.33 12.27
CA GLU A 46 0.38 -10.67 11.73
C GLU A 46 0.36 -10.64 10.20
N TYR A 47 0.08 -11.78 9.56
CA TYR A 47 0.01 -11.87 8.09
C TYR A 47 -1.17 -11.09 7.51
N ILE A 48 -2.31 -11.09 8.20
CA ILE A 48 -3.48 -10.31 7.80
C ILE A 48 -3.16 -8.82 7.83
N VAL A 49 -2.52 -8.33 8.90
CA VAL A 49 -2.08 -6.93 9.02
C VAL A 49 -1.08 -6.59 7.92
N ARG A 50 -0.09 -7.46 7.65
CA ARG A 50 0.86 -7.27 6.54
C ARG A 50 0.16 -7.14 5.19
N ILE A 51 -0.80 -8.02 4.89
CA ILE A 51 -1.56 -7.99 3.63
C ILE A 51 -2.38 -6.70 3.51
N ILE A 52 -3.08 -6.32 4.59
CA ILE A 52 -3.87 -5.08 4.62
C ILE A 52 -2.96 -3.87 4.40
N LEU A 53 -1.80 -3.83 5.06
CA LEU A 53 -0.84 -2.74 4.95
C LEU A 53 -0.26 -2.65 3.53
N VAL A 54 0.10 -3.78 2.92
CA VAL A 54 0.55 -3.84 1.52
C VAL A 54 -0.51 -3.30 0.58
N LEU A 55 -1.75 -3.75 0.71
CA LEU A 55 -2.84 -3.30 -0.16
C LEU A 55 -3.15 -1.82 0.05
N ALA A 56 -3.23 -1.37 1.30
CA ALA A 56 -3.52 0.02 1.62
C ALA A 56 -2.43 0.97 1.09
N LEU A 57 -1.15 0.69 1.40
CA LEU A 57 -0.03 1.52 0.94
C LEU A 57 0.22 1.39 -0.56
N GLY A 58 -0.02 0.23 -1.15
CA GLY A 58 0.08 0.02 -2.59
C GLY A 58 -1.00 0.78 -3.36
N ILE A 59 -2.26 0.69 -2.93
CA ILE A 59 -3.38 1.45 -3.52
C ILE A 59 -3.13 2.94 -3.35
N PHE A 60 -2.82 3.40 -2.14
CA PHE A 60 -2.51 4.81 -1.88
C PHE A 60 -1.32 5.29 -2.72
N GLY A 61 -0.27 4.48 -2.79
CA GLY A 61 0.89 4.67 -3.65
C GLY A 61 0.52 4.99 -5.09
N VAL A 62 -0.27 4.12 -5.71
CA VAL A 62 -0.71 4.29 -7.10
C VAL A 62 -1.61 5.53 -7.25
N TYR A 63 -2.53 5.77 -6.31
CA TYR A 63 -3.36 6.97 -6.34
C TYR A 63 -2.54 8.26 -6.23
N THR A 64 -1.49 8.29 -5.39
CA THR A 64 -0.62 9.48 -5.30
C THR A 64 0.10 9.73 -6.61
N LEU A 65 0.59 8.69 -7.28
CA LEU A 65 1.21 8.81 -8.60
C LEU A 65 0.24 9.38 -9.64
N GLU A 66 -1.06 9.04 -9.56
CA GLU A 66 -2.10 9.56 -10.46
C GLU A 66 -2.43 11.03 -10.22
N ILE A 67 -2.63 11.40 -8.97
CA ILE A 67 -3.19 12.71 -8.59
C ILE A 67 -2.11 13.80 -8.57
N THR A 68 -0.87 13.44 -8.23
CA THR A 68 0.20 14.42 -7.97
C THR A 68 1.08 14.70 -9.18
N ARG A 69 0.60 14.38 -10.40
CA ARG A 69 1.28 14.77 -11.63
C ARG A 69 1.14 16.25 -11.90
N PHE A 70 2.05 17.03 -11.32
CA PHE A 70 2.16 18.46 -11.60
C PHE A 70 2.89 18.74 -12.92
N VAL A 71 3.76 17.81 -13.37
CA VAL A 71 4.55 17.87 -14.63
C VAL A 71 4.63 16.44 -15.23
N PRO A 72 4.76 16.25 -16.56
CA PRO A 72 4.96 14.92 -17.14
C PRO A 72 6.12 14.18 -16.46
N ASP A 73 5.79 13.01 -15.91
CA ASP A 73 6.63 12.10 -15.14
C ASP A 73 6.95 12.50 -13.69
N VAL A 74 6.73 13.74 -13.24
CA VAL A 74 6.96 14.16 -11.84
C VAL A 74 5.69 13.98 -11.01
N SER A 75 5.76 13.12 -10.00
CA SER A 75 4.66 12.86 -9.06
C SER A 75 5.21 12.55 -7.67
N PHE A 76 4.52 12.99 -6.61
CA PHE A 76 4.85 12.60 -5.25
C PHE A 76 4.71 11.10 -5.07
N GLU A 77 5.86 10.43 -5.04
CA GLU A 77 5.96 9.00 -5.11
C GLU A 77 5.98 8.36 -3.72
N THR A 78 4.79 8.01 -3.21
CA THR A 78 4.67 7.33 -1.92
C THR A 78 4.95 5.83 -1.99
N VAL A 79 5.00 5.24 -3.20
CA VAL A 79 5.44 3.85 -3.40
C VAL A 79 6.88 3.67 -2.94
N THR A 80 7.79 4.59 -3.28
CA THR A 80 9.18 4.53 -2.81
C THR A 80 9.26 4.57 -1.29
N ALA A 81 8.52 5.48 -0.65
CA ALA A 81 8.49 5.54 0.80
C ALA A 81 7.97 4.23 1.41
N ALA A 82 6.90 3.67 0.85
CA ALA A 82 6.34 2.41 1.33
C ALA A 82 7.34 1.24 1.14
N SER A 83 8.11 1.24 0.05
CA SER A 83 9.23 0.32 -0.15
C SER A 83 10.30 0.46 0.94
N VAL A 84 10.61 1.69 1.39
CA VAL A 84 11.53 1.93 2.52
C VAL A 84 10.97 1.36 3.82
N LEU A 85 9.69 1.62 4.11
CA LEU A 85 8.99 1.08 5.28
C LEU A 85 9.03 -0.46 5.31
N PHE A 86 8.69 -1.08 4.19
CA PHE A 86 8.73 -2.54 4.09
C PHE A 86 10.15 -3.11 4.13
N GLY A 87 11.14 -2.37 3.63
CA GLY A 87 12.55 -2.75 3.74
C GLY A 87 13.00 -2.77 5.19
N TYR A 88 12.58 -1.76 5.96
CA TYR A 88 12.85 -1.67 7.39
C TYR A 88 12.17 -2.77 8.21
N LEU A 89 10.89 -3.07 7.94
CA LEU A 89 10.10 -4.01 8.74
C LEU A 89 10.35 -5.48 8.36
N TYR A 90 10.26 -5.80 7.07
CA TYR A 90 10.15 -7.18 6.58
C TYR A 90 11.32 -7.61 5.68
N GLY A 91 12.30 -6.74 5.50
CA GLY A 91 13.53 -6.98 4.76
C GLY A 91 13.40 -6.82 3.24
N TRP A 92 14.56 -6.85 2.57
CA TRP A 92 14.69 -6.42 1.18
C TRP A 92 13.84 -7.24 0.19
N LYS A 93 13.68 -8.56 0.41
CA LYS A 93 12.95 -9.44 -0.52
C LYS A 93 11.48 -9.02 -0.65
N PHE A 94 10.83 -8.82 0.49
CA PHE A 94 9.44 -8.42 0.54
C PHE A 94 9.25 -7.00 0.01
N ALA A 95 10.13 -6.08 0.42
CA ALA A 95 10.12 -4.69 -0.01
C ALA A 95 10.36 -4.51 -1.51
N THR A 96 11.27 -5.32 -2.09
CA THR A 96 11.56 -5.33 -3.53
C THR A 96 10.37 -5.87 -4.31
N ALA A 97 9.72 -6.94 -3.83
CA ALA A 97 8.51 -7.46 -4.46
C ALA A 97 7.40 -6.40 -4.48
N PHE A 98 7.20 -5.69 -3.35
CA PHE A 98 6.28 -4.56 -3.28
C PHE A 98 6.64 -3.45 -4.29
N ALA A 99 7.90 -3.02 -4.29
CA ALA A 99 8.40 -1.97 -5.19
C ALA A 99 8.17 -2.32 -6.67
N LEU A 100 8.47 -3.56 -7.07
CA LEU A 100 8.29 -4.02 -8.45
C LEU A 100 6.81 -4.10 -8.82
N ILE A 101 5.98 -4.74 -7.99
CA ILE A 101 4.56 -4.94 -8.30
C ILE A 101 3.84 -3.59 -8.44
N PHE A 102 3.95 -2.73 -7.42
CA PHE A 102 3.22 -1.47 -7.40
C PHE A 102 3.91 -0.39 -8.25
N GLY A 103 5.23 -0.42 -8.39
CA GLY A 103 5.97 0.46 -9.29
C GLY A 103 5.63 0.17 -10.76
N ILE A 104 5.68 -1.09 -11.19
CA ILE A 104 5.30 -1.46 -12.56
C ILE A 104 3.82 -1.12 -12.79
N TYR A 105 2.93 -1.54 -11.90
CA TYR A 105 1.50 -1.30 -12.04
C TYR A 105 1.17 0.20 -12.11
N GLY A 106 1.72 1.00 -11.19
CA GLY A 106 1.55 2.45 -11.15
C GLY A 106 2.07 3.11 -12.43
N HIS A 107 3.31 2.84 -12.83
CA HIS A 107 3.87 3.49 -14.02
C HIS A 107 3.19 3.07 -15.31
N VAL A 108 2.74 1.82 -15.45
CA VAL A 108 1.96 1.34 -16.61
C VAL A 108 0.58 2.02 -16.68
N LYS A 109 -0.06 2.23 -15.53
CA LYS A 109 -1.40 2.83 -15.47
C LYS A 109 -1.38 4.31 -15.85
N ILE A 110 -0.29 5.02 -15.57
CA ILE A 110 -0.26 6.49 -15.64
C ILE A 110 0.59 6.97 -16.83
N SER A 111 1.56 6.20 -17.32
CA SER A 111 2.40 6.52 -18.48
C SER A 111 2.70 5.28 -19.32
N LYS A 112 3.17 5.48 -20.57
CA LYS A 112 3.80 4.38 -21.29
C LYS A 112 5.13 4.03 -20.60
N MET A 113 5.36 2.74 -20.37
CA MET A 113 6.63 2.23 -19.86
C MET A 113 7.78 2.71 -20.76
N ASN A 114 8.62 3.59 -20.22
CA ASN A 114 9.78 4.17 -20.88
C ASN A 114 11.01 4.05 -19.98
N GLN A 115 12.19 4.38 -20.51
CA GLN A 115 13.45 4.25 -19.79
C GLN A 115 13.48 5.04 -18.47
N ILE A 116 12.84 6.22 -18.43
CA ILE A 116 12.68 7.02 -17.20
C ILE A 116 11.90 6.24 -16.14
N SER A 117 10.75 5.68 -16.51
CA SER A 117 9.91 4.92 -15.60
C SER A 117 10.62 3.66 -15.08
N ILE A 118 11.36 2.97 -15.94
CA ILE A 118 12.17 1.80 -15.53
C ILE A 118 13.23 2.24 -14.51
N THR A 119 13.91 3.35 -14.77
CA THR A 119 14.95 3.89 -13.88
C THR A 119 14.36 4.27 -12.52
N ILE A 120 13.17 4.89 -12.49
CA ILE A 120 12.45 5.22 -11.26
C ILE A 120 12.11 3.95 -10.46
N ILE A 121 11.59 2.90 -11.12
CA ILE A 121 11.29 1.61 -10.46
C ILE A 121 12.56 0.98 -9.88
N LEU A 122 13.68 1.02 -10.62
CA LEU A 122 14.97 0.55 -10.10
C LEU A 122 15.40 1.33 -8.85
N PHE A 123 15.12 2.64 -8.79
CA PHE A 123 15.36 3.42 -7.58
C PHE A 123 14.43 3.09 -6.42
N MET A 124 13.19 2.66 -6.67
CA MET A 124 12.32 2.11 -5.62
C MET A 124 12.93 0.84 -5.01
N VAL A 125 13.42 -0.06 -5.88
CA VAL A 125 14.09 -1.31 -5.46
C VAL A 125 15.39 -1.01 -4.70
N PHE A 126 16.20 -0.08 -5.20
CA PHE A 126 17.39 0.38 -4.50
C PHE A 126 17.06 0.90 -3.09
N SER A 127 15.99 1.70 -2.97
CA SER A 127 15.54 2.24 -1.68
C SER A 127 15.08 1.13 -0.73
N ALA A 128 14.37 0.12 -1.22
CA ALA A 128 13.99 -1.07 -0.44
C ALA A 128 15.20 -1.83 0.11
N VAL A 129 16.20 -2.08 -0.73
CA VAL A 129 17.44 -2.78 -0.34
C VAL A 129 18.25 -1.96 0.65
N LEU A 130 18.39 -0.66 0.40
CA LEU A 130 19.14 0.24 1.26
C LEU A 130 18.49 0.38 2.64
N ALA A 131 17.16 0.45 2.70
CA ALA A 131 16.43 0.50 3.96
C ALA A 131 16.65 -0.75 4.82
N ASP A 132 16.56 -1.95 4.25
CA ASP A 132 16.87 -3.20 4.94
C ASP A 132 18.34 -3.25 5.40
N PHE A 133 19.26 -2.80 4.54
CA PHE A 133 20.68 -2.72 4.89
C PHE A 133 20.91 -1.82 6.10
N LEU A 134 20.38 -0.60 6.11
CA LEU A 134 20.51 0.33 7.23
C LEU A 134 19.78 -0.19 8.49
N ALA A 135 18.61 -0.81 8.34
CA ALA A 135 17.87 -1.41 9.46
C ALA A 135 18.68 -2.51 10.17
N LYS A 136 19.46 -3.31 9.43
CA LYS A 136 20.33 -4.35 9.99
C LYS A 136 21.45 -3.82 10.89
N PHE A 137 21.82 -2.55 10.76
CA PHE A 137 22.75 -1.89 11.70
C PHE A 137 22.07 -1.44 13.00
N GLY A 138 20.76 -1.65 13.15
CA GLY A 138 20.01 -1.28 14.34
C GLY A 138 19.63 0.21 14.40
N TYR A 139 19.72 0.92 13.28
CA TYR A 139 19.28 2.32 13.23
C TYR A 139 17.76 2.42 13.39
N PRO A 140 17.24 3.44 14.09
CA PRO A 140 15.81 3.64 14.22
C PRO A 140 15.19 4.05 12.87
N PHE A 141 13.90 3.77 12.69
CA PHE A 141 13.20 3.96 11.41
C PHE A 141 13.41 5.35 10.79
N TRP A 142 13.33 6.43 11.58
CA TRP A 142 13.50 7.78 11.05
C TRP A 142 14.89 8.02 10.44
N VAL A 143 15.96 7.47 11.05
CA VAL A 143 17.33 7.54 10.50
C VAL A 143 17.40 6.74 9.21
N VAL A 144 16.84 5.53 9.20
CA VAL A 144 16.82 4.67 8.02
C VAL A 144 16.07 5.34 6.87
N PHE A 145 14.94 5.98 7.16
CA PHE A 145 14.10 6.64 6.19
C PHE A 145 14.82 7.84 5.57
N ILE A 146 15.31 8.76 6.41
CA ILE A 146 16.04 9.95 5.95
C ILE A 146 17.32 9.55 5.20
N GLY A 147 18.10 8.63 5.77
CA GLY A 147 19.34 8.16 5.17
C GLY A 147 19.12 7.51 3.80
N THR A 148 18.07 6.69 3.67
CA THR A 148 17.72 6.07 2.38
C THR A 148 17.38 7.12 1.33
N PHE A 149 16.55 8.11 1.66
CA PHE A 149 16.17 9.16 0.70
C PHE A 149 17.33 10.08 0.33
N VAL A 150 18.17 10.46 1.28
CA VAL A 150 19.38 11.28 1.02
C VAL A 150 20.33 10.53 0.07
N LEU A 151 20.63 9.27 0.37
CA LEU A 151 21.51 8.45 -0.47
C LEU A 151 20.88 8.17 -1.84
N ARG A 152 19.58 7.90 -1.90
CA ARG A 152 18.84 7.79 -3.17
C ARG A 152 18.99 9.07 -3.99
N ALA A 153 18.82 10.25 -3.41
CA ALA A 153 18.94 11.51 -4.14
C ALA A 153 20.36 11.73 -4.71
N ILE A 154 21.39 11.40 -3.93
CA ILE A 154 22.80 11.49 -4.35
C ILE A 154 23.07 10.57 -5.55
N VAL A 155 22.52 9.35 -5.53
CA VAL A 155 22.72 8.36 -6.60
C VAL A 155 21.80 8.64 -7.80
N SER A 156 20.57 9.08 -7.56
CA SER A 156 19.57 9.25 -8.62
C SER A 156 19.88 10.42 -9.52
N TYR A 157 20.41 11.52 -8.98
CA TYR A 157 20.74 12.70 -9.78
C TYR A 157 21.71 12.39 -10.95
N PRO A 158 22.93 11.85 -10.74
CA PRO A 158 23.85 11.58 -11.85
C PRO A 158 23.32 10.51 -12.82
N VAL A 159 22.61 9.49 -12.34
CA VAL A 159 22.04 8.45 -13.20
C VAL A 159 20.91 9.01 -14.07
N MET A 160 20.04 9.86 -13.52
CA MET A 160 18.96 10.48 -14.28
C MET A 160 19.48 11.43 -15.36
N GLN A 161 20.63 12.09 -15.16
CA GLN A 161 21.28 12.87 -16.22
C GLN A 161 21.68 12.03 -17.44
N LEU A 162 22.03 10.75 -17.24
CA LEU A 162 22.35 9.83 -18.33
C LEU A 162 21.10 9.36 -19.08
N VAL A 163 19.92 9.42 -18.45
CA VAL A 163 18.64 8.96 -19.02
C VAL A 163 17.87 10.12 -19.66
N ASN A 164 17.95 11.32 -19.09
CA ASN A 164 17.29 12.51 -19.59
C ASN A 164 18.20 13.73 -19.38
N PRO A 165 18.56 14.51 -20.42
CA PRO A 165 19.43 15.68 -20.28
C PRO A 165 18.75 16.88 -19.60
N ASN A 166 17.45 16.82 -19.31
CA ASN A 166 16.74 17.92 -18.64
C ASN A 166 17.10 18.01 -17.15
N VAL A 167 18.05 18.89 -16.85
CA VAL A 167 18.59 19.11 -15.50
C VAL A 167 17.51 19.47 -14.49
N LEU A 168 16.61 20.39 -14.83
CA LEU A 168 15.56 20.85 -13.91
C LEU A 168 14.62 19.70 -13.54
N LYS A 169 14.19 18.91 -14.53
CA LYS A 169 13.34 17.74 -14.30
C LYS A 169 14.02 16.73 -13.38
N ASN A 170 15.30 16.44 -13.61
CA ASN A 170 16.07 15.52 -12.79
C ASN A 170 16.29 16.02 -11.35
N MET A 171 16.50 17.33 -11.17
CA MET A 171 16.57 17.94 -9.84
C MET A 171 15.24 17.78 -9.10
N VAL A 172 14.11 18.02 -9.77
CA VAL A 172 12.79 17.87 -9.15
C VAL A 172 12.54 16.41 -8.75
N HIS A 173 12.92 15.42 -9.57
CA HIS A 173 12.83 14.00 -9.22
C HIS A 173 13.74 13.61 -8.05
N ALA A 174 14.98 14.12 -8.01
CA ALA A 174 15.92 13.76 -6.96
C ALA A 174 15.59 14.45 -5.62
N VAL A 175 15.23 15.74 -5.67
CA VAL A 175 15.09 16.60 -4.48
C VAL A 175 13.63 16.75 -4.06
N GLY A 176 12.70 16.97 -5.00
CA GLY A 176 11.29 17.20 -4.70
C GLY A 176 10.64 16.02 -4.00
N ASP A 177 10.84 14.81 -4.54
CA ASP A 177 10.33 13.57 -3.92
C ASP A 177 10.96 13.32 -2.55
N THR A 178 12.25 13.60 -2.41
CA THR A 178 12.99 13.45 -1.15
C THR A 178 12.44 14.39 -0.08
N VAL A 179 12.28 15.66 -0.40
CA VAL A 179 11.76 16.67 0.54
C VAL A 179 10.33 16.36 0.94
N PHE A 180 9.45 16.01 0.00
CA PHE A 180 8.06 15.68 0.32
C PHE A 180 7.96 14.46 1.25
N ASN A 181 8.71 13.39 0.94
CA ASN A 181 8.67 12.18 1.75
C ASN A 181 9.25 12.39 3.16
N ILE A 182 10.36 13.13 3.27
CA ILE A 182 10.96 13.45 4.57
C ILE A 182 10.10 14.44 5.37
N ALA A 183 9.46 15.42 4.74
CA ALA A 183 8.68 16.42 5.47
C ALA A 183 7.31 15.88 5.89
N VAL A 184 6.67 15.05 5.06
CA VAL A 184 5.27 14.65 5.26
C VAL A 184 5.15 13.16 5.56
N VAL A 185 5.62 12.31 4.66
CA VAL A 185 5.34 10.86 4.69
C VAL A 185 5.99 10.17 5.88
N ILE A 186 7.19 10.60 6.30
CA ILE A 186 7.91 10.02 7.43
C ILE A 186 7.06 10.00 8.72
N HIS A 187 6.28 11.05 8.98
CA HIS A 187 5.49 11.18 10.20
C HIS A 187 4.40 10.11 10.28
N VAL A 188 3.71 9.87 9.16
CA VAL A 188 2.70 8.82 9.05
C VAL A 188 3.34 7.45 9.26
N PHE A 189 4.53 7.23 8.71
CA PHE A 189 5.18 5.92 8.79
C PHE A 189 5.84 5.64 10.13
N ILE A 190 6.32 6.67 10.84
CA ILE A 190 6.73 6.53 12.25
C ILE A 190 5.54 6.03 13.08
N ILE A 191 4.35 6.63 12.92
CA ILE A 191 3.15 6.19 13.63
C ILE A 191 2.82 4.72 13.29
N ILE A 192 2.93 4.32 12.02
CA ILE A 192 2.71 2.92 11.62
C ILE A 192 3.71 1.99 12.32
N VAL A 193 5.01 2.33 12.30
CA VAL A 193 6.06 1.53 12.95
C VAL A 193 5.81 1.43 14.45
N ASP A 194 5.47 2.53 15.12
CA ASP A 194 5.19 2.56 16.55
C ASP A 194 3.97 1.70 16.91
N VAL A 195 2.90 1.77 16.12
CA VAL A 195 1.70 0.94 16.30
C VAL A 195 2.01 -0.54 16.10
N LEU A 196 2.76 -0.90 15.06
CA LEU A 196 3.15 -2.28 14.80
C LEU A 196 4.02 -2.84 15.92
N ASN A 197 4.99 -2.05 16.40
CA ASN A 197 5.82 -2.39 17.55
C ASN A 197 4.99 -2.58 18.82
N ALA A 198 4.04 -1.68 19.10
CA ALA A 198 3.15 -1.77 20.26
C ALA A 198 2.25 -3.02 20.22
N LEU A 199 1.87 -3.46 19.02
CA LEU A 199 1.11 -4.69 18.79
C LEU A 199 1.98 -5.95 18.72
N ASN A 200 3.31 -5.83 18.86
CA ASN A 200 4.29 -6.91 18.65
C ASN A 200 4.19 -7.59 17.28
N ILE A 201 3.71 -6.86 16.27
CA ILE A 201 3.63 -7.34 14.89
C ILE A 201 4.94 -6.96 14.20
N LYS A 202 5.80 -7.95 14.02
CA LYS A 202 7.05 -7.82 13.25
C LYS A 202 6.83 -7.98 11.77
#